data_AF-A0A6P1FGD8-F1
#
_entry.id   AF-A0A6P1FGD8-F1
#
_cell.length_a   1.000
_cell.length_b   1.000
_cell.length_c   1.000
_cell.angle_alpha   90.00
_cell.angle_beta   90.00
_cell.angle_gamma   90.00
#
_symmetry.space_group_name_H-M   'P 1'
#
loop_
_entity.id
_entity.type
_entity.pdbx_description
1 polymer ?
#
loop_
_entity_poly.entity_id
_entity_poly.type
_entity_poly.pdbx_seq_one_letter_code
_entity_poly.pdbx_strand_id
1 'polypeptide(L)'
;MSCPVRPSPLACAPPRAHAGGMTAWSALEIVGAVVIALALIGLAVAAVAVGAGDEIAFIGVLVAFAVAVTGLGLHIAGREARYRRDNR
;
A
#
# COMPACT_ATOMS: atom_id res chain seq x y z
N MET A 1 10.57 27.16 50.47
CA MET A 1 9.57 26.13 50.13
C MET A 1 8.44 26.84 49.40
N SER A 2 8.45 26.77 48.07
CA SER A 2 7.48 27.47 47.22
C SER A 2 6.97 26.46 46.20
N CYS A 3 5.75 25.98 46.39
CA CYS A 3 5.00 25.26 45.36
C CYS A 3 4.27 26.27 44.48
N PRO A 4 4.37 26.15 43.16
CA PRO A 4 3.22 26.41 42.32
C PRO A 4 3.08 25.29 41.28
N VAL A 5 2.23 24.28 41.56
CA VAL A 5 1.84 23.29 40.55
C VAL A 5 0.53 23.75 39.92
N ARG A 6 0.66 24.17 38.65
CA ARG A 6 -0.40 24.55 37.71
C ARG A 6 -1.48 23.47 37.54
N PRO A 7 -2.69 23.87 37.12
CA PRO A 7 -3.80 22.95 36.86
C PRO A 7 -3.53 22.05 35.64
N SER A 8 -4.00 20.81 35.78
CA SER A 8 -3.92 19.70 34.84
C SER A 8 -4.33 20.07 33.40
N PRO A 9 -3.57 19.66 32.37
CA PRO A 9 -3.94 19.87 30.96
C PRO A 9 -4.98 18.85 30.42
N LEU A 10 -5.68 18.12 31.29
CA LEU A 10 -6.47 16.93 30.90
C LEU A 10 -7.94 17.19 30.52
N ALA A 11 -8.42 18.43 30.46
CA ALA A 11 -9.87 18.67 30.40
C ALA A 11 -10.46 18.97 29.01
N CYS A 12 -9.67 19.25 27.95
CA CYS A 12 -10.23 19.76 26.69
C CYS A 12 -9.61 19.14 25.42
N ALA A 13 -9.60 17.81 25.30
CA ALA A 13 -9.39 17.16 24.01
C ALA A 13 -10.70 16.48 23.57
N PRO A 14 -11.28 16.82 22.40
CA PRO A 14 -12.46 16.12 21.90
C PRO A 14 -12.11 14.64 21.64
N PRO A 15 -13.07 13.70 21.84
CA PRO A 15 -12.88 12.33 21.40
C PRO A 15 -12.73 12.36 19.89
N ARG A 16 -11.52 12.12 19.37
CA ARG A 16 -11.34 11.87 17.94
C ARG A 16 -12.13 10.60 17.63
N ALA A 17 -13.25 10.79 16.96
CA ALA A 17 -14.10 9.74 16.46
C ALA A 17 -13.22 8.65 15.82
N HIS A 18 -13.39 7.43 16.29
CA HIS A 18 -12.95 6.22 15.62
C HIS A 18 -13.62 6.20 14.24
N ALA A 19 -12.95 6.78 13.25
CA ALA A 19 -13.32 6.63 11.86
C ALA A 19 -13.03 5.18 11.45
N GLY A 20 -14.10 4.38 11.48
CA GLY A 20 -14.34 3.21 10.64
C GLY A 20 -13.11 2.37 10.29
N GLY A 21 -12.86 1.33 11.09
CA GLY A 21 -12.03 0.22 10.67
C GLY A 21 -12.70 -0.53 9.52
N MET A 22 -12.07 -0.48 8.34
CA MET A 22 -11.87 -1.62 7.45
C MET A 22 -10.49 -1.42 6.79
N THR A 23 -9.54 -2.26 7.22
CA THR A 23 -8.12 -2.40 6.86
C THR A 23 -7.18 -1.24 7.25
N ALA A 24 -6.32 -1.50 8.23
CA ALA A 24 -5.21 -0.64 8.63
C ALA A 24 -4.07 -0.65 7.57
N TRP A 25 -4.39 -0.39 6.32
CA TRP A 25 -3.43 -0.41 5.22
C TRP A 25 -3.18 1.03 4.79
N SER A 26 -1.92 1.39 4.59
CA SER A 26 -1.56 2.67 3.99
C SER A 26 -2.09 2.73 2.56
N ALA A 27 -2.45 3.93 2.07
CA ALA A 27 -2.94 4.10 0.71
C ALA A 27 -1.95 3.53 -0.34
N LEU A 28 -0.64 3.63 -0.06
CA LEU A 28 0.41 3.08 -0.92
C LEU A 28 0.43 1.55 -0.93
N GLU A 29 0.17 0.89 0.21
CA GLU A 29 0.03 -0.57 0.28
C GLU A 29 -1.16 -1.05 -0.55
N ILE A 30 -2.30 -0.35 -0.48
CA ILE A 30 -3.51 -0.70 -1.24
C ILE A 30 -3.25 -0.54 -2.74
N VAL A 31 -2.71 0.62 -3.16
CA VAL A 31 -2.40 0.86 -4.58
C VAL A 31 -1.41 -0.18 -5.11
N GLY A 32 -0.34 -0.46 -4.36
CA GLY A 32 0.61 -1.51 -4.73
C GLY A 32 -0.05 -2.88 -4.90
N ALA A 33 -0.90 -3.29 -3.95
CA ALA A 33 -1.62 -4.56 -4.03
C ALA A 33 -2.57 -4.64 -5.24
N VAL A 34 -3.32 -3.58 -5.52
CA VAL A 34 -4.21 -3.53 -6.70
C VAL A 34 -3.41 -3.60 -8.00
N VAL A 35 -2.30 -2.86 -8.10
CA VAL A 35 -1.44 -2.87 -9.29
C VAL A 35 -0.86 -4.27 -9.52
N ILE A 36 -0.38 -4.94 -8.46
CA ILE A 36 0.13 -6.32 -8.56
C ILE A 36 -0.98 -7.26 -9.05
N ALA A 37 -2.18 -7.19 -8.47
CA ALA A 37 -3.29 -8.05 -8.84
C ALA A 37 -3.66 -7.90 -10.33
N LEU A 38 -3.78 -6.67 -10.82
CA LEU A 38 -4.05 -6.39 -12.23
C LEU A 38 -2.90 -6.86 -13.14
N ALA A 39 -1.66 -6.66 -12.72
CA ALA A 39 -0.49 -7.10 -13.48
C ALA A 39 -0.43 -8.62 -13.62
N LEU A 40 -0.76 -9.38 -12.57
CA LEU A 40 -0.79 -10.85 -12.62
C LEU A 40 -1.90 -11.37 -13.55
N ILE A 41 -3.06 -10.72 -13.56
CA ILE A 41 -4.14 -11.05 -14.51
C ILE A 41 -3.66 -10.79 -15.94
N GLY A 42 -3.09 -9.61 -16.20
CA GLY A 42 -2.54 -9.27 -17.52
C GLY A 42 -1.43 -10.22 -17.95
N LEU A 43 -0.56 -10.63 -17.03
CA LEU A 43 0.52 -11.58 -17.28
C LEU A 43 -0.02 -12.95 -17.68
N ALA A 44 -1.06 -13.45 -16.99
CA ALA A 44 -1.68 -14.72 -17.33
C ALA A 44 -2.31 -14.68 -18.73
N VAL A 45 -3.03 -13.61 -19.06
CA VAL A 45 -3.63 -13.43 -20.40
C VAL A 45 -2.56 -13.34 -21.48
N ALA A 46 -1.52 -12.54 -21.27
CA ALA A 46 -0.43 -12.38 -22.22
C ALA A 46 0.34 -13.70 -22.42
N ALA A 47 0.60 -14.46 -21.35
CA ALA A 47 1.27 -15.75 -21.44
C ALA A 47 0.49 -16.77 -22.26
N VAL A 48 -0.85 -16.82 -22.09
CA VAL A 48 -1.71 -17.68 -22.92
C VAL A 48 -1.68 -17.25 -24.38
N ALA A 49 -1.72 -15.95 -24.67
CA ALA A 49 -1.66 -15.44 -26.04
C ALA A 49 -0.31 -15.75 -26.73
N VAL A 50 0.81 -15.63 -26.01
CA VAL A 50 2.13 -16.07 -26.51
C VAL A 50 2.12 -17.57 -26.82
N GLY A 51 1.55 -18.39 -25.94
CA GLY A 51 1.41 -19.84 -26.16
C GLY A 51 0.51 -20.19 -27.36
N ALA A 52 -0.41 -19.30 -27.74
CA ALA A 52 -1.26 -19.44 -28.92
C ALA A 52 -0.61 -18.96 -30.23
N GLY A 53 0.63 -18.45 -30.18
CA GLY A 53 1.39 -18.00 -31.35
C GLY A 53 1.27 -16.51 -31.66
N ASP A 54 0.72 -15.68 -30.77
CA ASP A 54 0.76 -14.22 -30.91
C ASP A 54 2.10 -13.69 -30.36
N GLU A 55 3.07 -13.44 -31.25
CA GLU A 55 4.39 -12.97 -30.83
C GLU A 55 4.35 -11.53 -30.26
N ILE A 56 3.36 -10.70 -30.62
CA ILE A 56 3.23 -9.34 -30.09
C ILE A 56 2.87 -9.39 -28.60
N ALA A 57 2.17 -10.43 -28.15
CA ALA A 57 1.83 -10.64 -26.75
C ALA A 57 3.07 -10.82 -25.84
N PHE A 58 4.24 -11.14 -26.40
CA PHE A 58 5.50 -11.23 -25.64
C PHE A 58 5.87 -9.89 -24.99
N ILE A 59 5.64 -8.78 -25.69
CA ILE A 59 5.85 -7.44 -25.13
C ILE A 59 4.88 -7.23 -23.95
N GLY A 60 3.65 -7.71 -24.06
CA GLY A 60 2.66 -7.69 -22.99
C GLY A 60 3.14 -8.42 -21.73
N VAL A 61 3.80 -9.58 -21.88
CA VAL A 61 4.41 -10.33 -20.77
C VAL A 61 5.48 -9.48 -20.07
N LEU A 62 6.38 -8.85 -20.83
CA LEU A 62 7.46 -8.02 -20.27
C LEU A 62 6.91 -6.80 -19.53
N VAL A 63 5.92 -6.12 -20.11
CA VAL A 63 5.26 -4.96 -19.49
C VAL A 63 4.52 -5.38 -18.21
N ALA A 64 3.75 -6.46 -18.26
CA ALA A 64 3.02 -6.96 -17.09
C ALA A 64 3.98 -7.34 -15.95
N PHE A 65 5.11 -7.97 -16.26
CA PHE A 65 6.14 -8.28 -15.27
C PHE A 65 6.75 -7.02 -14.65
N ALA A 66 7.15 -6.03 -15.46
CA ALA A 66 7.70 -4.77 -14.97
C ALA A 66 6.72 -4.00 -14.08
N VAL A 67 5.43 -3.98 -14.44
CA VAL A 67 4.38 -3.37 -13.63
C VAL A 67 4.17 -4.12 -12.32
N ALA A 68 4.20 -5.46 -12.33
CA ALA A 68 4.08 -6.27 -11.12
C ALA A 68 5.22 -5.99 -10.13
N VAL A 69 6.47 -5.94 -10.60
CA VAL A 69 7.65 -5.64 -9.77
C VAL A 69 7.58 -4.22 -9.20
N THR A 70 7.13 -3.25 -10.01
CA THR A 70 6.93 -1.87 -9.56
C THR A 70 5.85 -1.78 -8.49
N GLY A 71 4.70 -2.45 -8.69
CA GLY A 71 3.63 -2.53 -7.71
C GLY A 71 4.09 -3.15 -6.38
N LEU A 72 4.94 -4.17 -6.43
CA LEU A 72 5.55 -4.78 -5.26
C LEU A 72 6.43 -3.78 -4.49
N GLY A 73 7.26 -3.01 -5.19
CA GLY A 73 8.07 -1.95 -4.57
C GLY A 73 7.23 -0.89 -3.87
N LEU A 74 6.14 -0.44 -4.50
CA LEU A 74 5.18 0.50 -3.89
C LEU A 74 4.51 -0.09 -2.64
N HIS A 75 4.14 -1.37 -2.70
CA HIS A 75 3.51 -2.06 -1.58
C HIS A 75 4.44 -2.14 -0.36
N ILE A 76 5.71 -2.54 -0.58
CA ILE A 76 6.70 -2.65 0.51
C ILE A 76 7.05 -1.26 1.07
N ALA A 77 7.23 -0.25 0.21
CA ALA A 77 7.53 1.11 0.65
C ALA A 77 6.40 1.72 1.52
N GLY A 78 5.14 1.40 1.21
CA GLY A 78 3.99 1.80 2.03
C GLY A 78 4.03 1.19 3.43
N ARG A 79 4.38 -0.10 3.50
CA ARG A 79 4.52 -0.84 4.75
C ARG A 79 5.63 -0.26 5.63
N GLU A 80 6.79 0.02 5.06
CA GLU A 80 7.94 0.61 5.76
C GLU A 80 7.64 2.03 6.28
N ALA A 81 6.94 2.84 5.49
CA ALA A 81 6.54 4.20 5.91
C ALA A 81 5.63 4.17 7.15
N ARG A 82 4.74 3.18 7.25
CA ARG A 82 3.89 2.98 8.42
C ARG A 82 4.71 2.52 9.63
N TYR A 83 5.60 1.55 9.46
CA TYR A 83 6.46 1.09 10.56
C TYR A 83 7.29 2.23 11.17
N ARG A 84 7.80 3.16 10.37
CA ARG A 84 8.53 4.33 10.88
C ARG A 84 7.64 5.26 11.73
N ARG A 85 6.34 5.34 11.43
CA ARG A 85 5.38 6.17 12.17
C ARG A 85 4.91 5.49 13.46
N ASP A 86 4.68 4.19 13.42
CA ASP A 86 4.18 3.40 14.56
C ASP A 86 5.30 3.08 15.58
N ASN A 87 6.58 3.11 15.18
CA ASN A 87 7.74 2.92 16.06
C ASN A 87 8.25 4.23 16.72
N ARG A 88 7.51 5.34 16.61
CA ARG A 88 7.85 6.63 17.24
C ARG A 88 6.82 6.97 18.32
#